data_AF-A0A7K6KPK7-F1
#
_entry.id   AF-A0A7K6KPK7-F1
#
_cell.length_a   1.000
_cell.length_b   1.000
_cell.length_c   1.000
_cell.angle_alpha   90.00
_cell.angle_beta   90.00
_cell.angle_gamma   90.00
#
_symmetry.space_group_name_H-M   'P 1'
#
loop_
_entity.id
_entity.type
_entity.pdbx_description
1 polymer ?
#
loop_
_entity_poly.entity_id
_entity_poly.type
_entity_poly.pdbx_seq_one_letter_code
_entity_poly.pdbx_strand_id
1 'polypeptide(L)'
;FSRRSMKRKAMFTCPFSGDCHITKDNRRHCQACRLKRCVDIGMMKEFILTDEEVQRKREMILKRKEEEALRESLKPKLSEEQQKVIDILLEAHRKTYDPTYADFTKFRPPVRSHPSSRGATNSSSLLTQDLSSEDSSDLFSSEAFSTFPDSVEPPPFSSLVLSEEQDESSSMNLEFSQLSMLPHLADLVSYSIQKVIGFAKMIPGFRDLSAEDQIVLLKCSAIEVIMLRSNQSFTLEDMSWTCGSSDFKYRVSDVTQAGHSMDLLEPLVKFQVGLKKLNLHEEEHVLLMAICILSPDRPGVREPARVEALQERLSEVLQSYIRARHAPPGSRLLYAKMIQKLADLRSLNEEHSRQYRCLSFQPEHSMQLTPLVLEVFGNEIS
;
A
#
# COMPACT_ATOMS: atom_id res chain seq x y z
N PHE A 1 -44.38 -34.03 18.03
CA PHE A 1 -45.53 -34.71 18.65
C PHE A 1 -45.87 -33.99 19.95
N SER A 2 -45.02 -34.09 20.99
CA SER A 2 -45.16 -33.41 22.29
C SER A 2 -45.67 -31.96 22.19
N ARG A 3 -44.98 -31.07 21.45
CA ARG A 3 -45.41 -29.67 21.23
C ARG A 3 -46.86 -29.51 20.76
N ARG A 4 -47.29 -30.31 19.78
CA ARG A 4 -48.66 -30.25 19.22
C ARG A 4 -49.69 -30.80 20.20
N SER A 5 -49.36 -31.90 20.86
CA SER A 5 -50.19 -32.57 21.85
C SER A 5 -50.42 -31.70 23.09
N MET A 6 -49.36 -31.10 23.63
CA MET A 6 -49.41 -30.22 24.81
C MET A 6 -50.09 -28.87 24.51
N LYS A 7 -49.84 -28.28 23.34
CA LYS A 7 -50.47 -27.01 22.93
C LYS A 7 -51.99 -27.14 22.73
N ARG A 8 -52.45 -28.24 22.12
CA ARG A 8 -53.87 -28.51 21.89
C ARG A 8 -54.58 -29.16 23.09
N LYS A 9 -53.89 -29.39 24.21
CA LYS A 9 -54.39 -30.19 25.36
C LYS A 9 -55.00 -31.53 24.89
N ALA A 10 -54.31 -32.19 23.95
CA ALA A 10 -54.82 -33.43 23.36
C ALA A 10 -54.91 -34.53 24.42
N MET A 11 -56.11 -35.07 24.60
CA MET A 11 -56.34 -36.22 25.46
C MET A 11 -56.20 -37.49 24.63
N PHE A 12 -55.34 -38.38 25.06
CA PHE A 12 -55.14 -39.68 24.43
C PHE A 12 -55.41 -40.77 25.45
N THR A 13 -56.15 -41.79 25.03
CA THR A 13 -56.36 -43.02 25.82
C THR A 13 -55.43 -44.09 25.30
N CYS A 14 -54.79 -44.84 26.21
CA CYS A 14 -54.01 -46.00 25.80
C CYS A 14 -54.96 -47.11 25.37
N PRO A 15 -54.83 -47.69 24.16
CA PRO A 15 -55.64 -48.83 23.74
C PRO A 15 -55.20 -50.16 24.38
N PHE A 16 -54.15 -50.12 25.22
CA PHE A 16 -53.59 -51.27 25.93
C PHE A 16 -53.65 -51.03 27.46
N SER A 17 -52.61 -51.40 28.21
CA SER A 17 -52.49 -51.33 29.67
C SER A 17 -51.97 -50.00 30.25
N GLY A 18 -51.64 -49.02 29.40
CA GLY A 18 -51.16 -47.69 29.87
C GLY A 18 -49.66 -47.60 30.18
N ASP A 19 -48.89 -48.65 29.90
CA ASP A 19 -47.46 -48.82 30.21
C ASP A 19 -46.61 -49.20 28.97
N CYS A 20 -47.09 -48.93 27.75
CA CYS A 20 -46.40 -49.31 26.52
C CYS A 20 -44.97 -48.76 26.45
N HIS A 21 -43.99 -49.64 26.23
CA HIS A 21 -42.60 -49.24 26.04
C HIS A 21 -42.37 -48.58 24.66
N ILE A 22 -42.14 -47.27 24.63
CA ILE A 22 -42.03 -46.48 23.39
C ILE A 22 -40.61 -46.52 22.77
N THR A 23 -40.49 -46.98 21.53
CA THR A 23 -39.27 -47.07 20.70
C THR A 23 -39.43 -46.30 19.37
N LYS A 24 -38.36 -46.21 18.56
CA LYS A 24 -38.37 -45.51 17.26
C LYS A 24 -39.45 -46.06 16.31
N ASP A 25 -39.64 -47.38 16.34
CA ASP A 25 -40.52 -48.11 15.43
C ASP A 25 -41.95 -48.11 15.95
N ASN A 26 -42.14 -48.24 17.27
CA ASN A 26 -43.47 -48.37 17.84
C ASN A 26 -44.12 -47.05 18.31
N ARG A 27 -43.41 -45.91 18.29
CA ARG A 27 -43.89 -44.58 18.74
C ARG A 27 -45.18 -44.05 18.09
N ARG A 28 -45.72 -44.68 17.06
CA ARG A 28 -47.00 -44.29 16.46
C ARG A 28 -48.19 -45.11 17.00
N HIS A 29 -47.95 -46.28 17.61
CA HIS A 29 -48.99 -47.22 18.04
C HIS A 29 -49.75 -46.77 19.29
N CYS A 30 -49.12 -46.01 20.19
CA CYS A 30 -49.80 -45.46 21.36
C CYS A 30 -49.39 -44.00 21.59
N GLN A 31 -50.31 -43.08 21.33
CA GLN A 31 -50.11 -41.64 21.53
C GLN A 31 -50.13 -41.25 23.03
N ALA A 32 -50.90 -41.98 23.85
CA ALA A 32 -51.00 -41.78 25.29
C ALA A 32 -49.68 -42.07 26.02
N CYS A 33 -49.15 -43.29 25.90
CA CYS A 33 -47.87 -43.67 26.50
C CYS A 33 -46.69 -42.88 25.92
N ARG A 34 -46.78 -42.44 24.66
CA ARG A 34 -45.79 -41.54 24.06
C ARG A 34 -45.80 -40.15 24.67
N LEU A 35 -46.98 -39.55 24.88
CA LEU A 35 -47.07 -38.25 25.51
C LEU A 35 -46.62 -38.32 26.98
N LYS A 36 -47.03 -39.38 27.69
CA LYS A 36 -46.58 -39.69 29.06
C LYS A 36 -45.05 -39.74 29.13
N ARG A 37 -44.40 -40.57 28.30
CA ARG A 37 -42.93 -40.63 28.22
C ARG A 37 -42.29 -39.27 27.90
N CYS A 38 -42.90 -38.45 27.05
CA CYS A 38 -42.38 -37.09 26.77
C CYS A 38 -42.39 -36.20 28.01
N VAL A 39 -43.43 -36.28 28.86
CA VAL A 39 -43.49 -35.55 30.12
C VAL A 39 -42.49 -36.12 31.13
N ASP A 40 -42.41 -37.45 31.24
CA ASP A 40 -41.54 -38.15 32.21
C ASP A 40 -40.04 -37.83 31.98
N ILE A 41 -39.62 -37.62 30.73
CA ILE A 41 -38.25 -37.18 30.39
C ILE A 41 -38.03 -35.67 30.54
N GLY A 42 -39.01 -34.92 31.07
CA GLY A 42 -38.88 -33.49 31.39
C GLY A 42 -39.29 -32.52 30.28
N MET A 43 -40.06 -32.93 29.26
CA MET A 43 -40.60 -31.95 28.31
C MET A 43 -41.71 -31.13 28.96
N MET A 44 -41.40 -29.88 29.26
CA MET A 44 -42.29 -28.94 29.94
C MET A 44 -43.13 -28.13 28.94
N LYS A 45 -44.43 -27.96 29.24
CA LYS A 45 -45.37 -27.22 28.39
C LYS A 45 -45.09 -25.71 28.44
N GLU A 46 -44.56 -25.26 29.57
CA GLU A 46 -44.23 -23.88 29.92
C GLU A 46 -43.18 -23.29 28.96
N PHE A 47 -42.38 -24.13 28.30
CA PHE A 47 -41.38 -23.72 27.30
C PHE A 47 -41.91 -23.77 25.86
N ILE A 48 -43.18 -24.12 25.64
CA ILE A 48 -43.80 -24.07 24.32
C ILE A 48 -44.30 -22.65 24.08
N LEU A 49 -43.65 -21.96 23.14
CA LEU A 49 -44.04 -20.60 22.75
C LEU A 49 -45.53 -20.52 22.40
N THR A 50 -46.21 -19.52 22.95
CA THR A 50 -47.59 -19.17 22.61
C THR A 50 -47.68 -18.73 21.14
N ASP A 51 -48.87 -18.72 20.56
CA ASP A 51 -49.05 -18.20 19.19
C ASP A 51 -48.62 -16.73 19.10
N GLU A 52 -48.89 -15.94 20.14
CA GLU A 52 -48.44 -14.55 20.27
C GLU A 52 -46.91 -14.42 20.36
N GLU A 53 -46.22 -15.29 21.10
CA GLU A 53 -44.75 -15.28 21.18
C GLU A 53 -44.09 -15.71 19.88
N VAL A 54 -44.67 -16.69 19.17
CA VAL A 54 -44.22 -17.09 17.84
C VAL A 54 -44.43 -15.94 16.85
N GLN A 55 -45.56 -15.24 16.94
CA GLN A 55 -45.87 -14.10 16.09
C GLN A 55 -44.91 -12.93 16.35
N ARG A 56 -44.68 -12.55 17.62
CA ARG A 56 -43.66 -11.55 17.99
C ARG A 56 -42.27 -11.91 17.49
N LYS A 57 -41.86 -13.18 17.58
CA LYS A 57 -40.57 -13.64 17.02
C LYS A 57 -40.51 -13.47 15.50
N ARG A 58 -41.60 -13.76 14.77
CA ARG A 58 -41.66 -13.58 13.31
C ARG A 58 -41.54 -12.12 12.92
N GLU A 59 -42.26 -11.23 13.62
CA GLU A 59 -42.21 -9.79 13.40
C GLU A 59 -40.81 -9.22 13.67
N MET A 60 -40.15 -9.63 14.76
CA MET A 60 -38.75 -9.24 15.02
C MET A 60 -37.80 -9.69 13.90
N ILE A 61 -37.98 -10.89 13.36
CA ILE A 61 -37.14 -11.40 12.25
C ILE A 61 -37.41 -10.61 10.97
N LEU A 62 -38.67 -10.31 10.64
CA LEU A 62 -39.03 -9.50 9.48
C LEU A 62 -38.45 -8.09 9.60
N LYS A 63 -38.62 -7.44 10.75
CA LYS A 63 -38.04 -6.11 11.02
C LYS A 63 -36.53 -6.11 10.88
N ARG A 64 -35.84 -7.12 11.44
CA ARG A 64 -34.38 -7.26 11.28
C ARG A 64 -33.96 -7.42 9.82
N LYS A 65 -34.71 -8.20 9.04
CA LYS A 65 -34.46 -8.37 7.60
C LYS A 65 -34.69 -7.08 6.82
N GLU A 66 -35.72 -6.31 7.16
CA GLU A 66 -36.00 -5.01 6.57
C GLU A 66 -34.90 -3.99 6.92
N GLU A 67 -34.47 -3.93 8.17
CA GLU A 67 -33.35 -3.08 8.62
C GLU A 67 -32.04 -3.45 7.91
N GLU A 68 -31.76 -4.74 7.73
CA GLU A 68 -30.58 -5.24 7.02
C GLU A 68 -30.66 -4.94 5.52
N ALA A 69 -31.83 -5.14 4.88
CA ALA A 69 -32.06 -4.79 3.48
C ALA A 69 -31.94 -3.28 3.24
N LEU A 70 -32.46 -2.46 4.15
CA LEU A 70 -32.33 -1.01 4.10
C LEU A 70 -30.86 -0.61 4.23
N ARG A 71 -30.12 -1.19 5.19
CA ARG A 71 -28.68 -0.94 5.36
C ARG A 71 -27.89 -1.34 4.11
N GLU A 72 -28.24 -2.45 3.47
CA GLU A 72 -27.60 -2.91 2.23
C GLU A 72 -27.93 -1.99 1.05
N SER A 73 -29.17 -1.48 0.98
CA SER A 73 -29.59 -0.53 -0.06
C SER A 73 -28.90 0.83 0.06
N LEU A 74 -28.57 1.24 1.29
CA LEU A 74 -27.87 2.48 1.60
C LEU A 74 -26.34 2.38 1.43
N LYS A 75 -25.79 1.19 1.15
CA LYS A 75 -24.36 1.06 0.90
C LYS A 75 -24.00 1.83 -0.37
N PRO A 76 -22.99 2.72 -0.33
CA PRO A 76 -22.51 3.41 -1.52
C PRO A 76 -22.04 2.39 -2.56
N LYS A 77 -22.48 2.56 -3.80
CA LYS A 77 -22.10 1.73 -4.95
C LYS A 77 -21.51 2.64 -6.02
N LEU A 78 -20.52 2.12 -6.75
CA LEU A 78 -19.99 2.80 -7.94
C LEU A 78 -20.99 2.67 -9.09
N SER A 79 -21.09 3.71 -9.92
CA SER A 79 -21.80 3.59 -11.20
C SER A 79 -20.99 2.73 -12.18
N GLU A 80 -21.65 2.20 -13.21
CA GLU A 80 -20.97 1.43 -14.27
C GLU A 80 -19.90 2.27 -14.99
N GLU A 81 -20.17 3.56 -15.21
CA GLU A 81 -19.21 4.49 -15.79
C GLU A 81 -17.99 4.70 -14.89
N GLN A 82 -18.21 4.89 -13.59
CA GLN A 82 -17.12 5.02 -12.62
C GLN A 82 -16.26 3.75 -12.58
N GLN A 83 -16.88 2.57 -12.60
CA GLN A 83 -16.15 1.31 -12.64
C GLN A 83 -15.31 1.18 -13.91
N LYS A 84 -15.88 1.55 -15.07
CA LYS A 84 -15.16 1.51 -16.35
C LYS A 84 -13.94 2.42 -16.36
N VAL A 85 -14.03 3.62 -15.76
CA VAL A 85 -12.87 4.52 -15.61
C VAL A 85 -11.76 3.85 -14.81
N ILE A 86 -12.11 3.21 -13.68
CA ILE A 86 -11.14 2.50 -12.84
C ILE A 86 -10.48 1.36 -13.60
N ASP A 87 -11.26 0.55 -14.31
CA ASP A 87 -10.75 -0.59 -15.08
C ASP A 87 -9.75 -0.14 -16.16
N ILE A 88 -10.02 0.99 -16.84
CA ILE A 88 -9.11 1.58 -17.82
C ILE A 88 -7.80 2.00 -17.14
N LEU A 89 -7.85 2.65 -15.97
CA LEU A 89 -6.65 3.10 -15.26
C LEU A 89 -5.82 1.93 -14.71
N LEU A 90 -6.46 0.88 -14.21
CA LEU A 90 -5.79 -0.35 -13.80
C LEU A 90 -5.06 -1.02 -14.96
N GLU A 91 -5.74 -1.15 -16.10
CA GLU A 91 -5.14 -1.70 -17.32
C GLU A 91 -3.98 -0.83 -17.83
N ALA A 92 -4.14 0.50 -17.76
CA ALA A 92 -3.10 1.43 -18.11
C ALA A 92 -1.84 1.25 -17.24
N HIS A 93 -2.04 1.11 -15.93
CA HIS A 93 -0.95 0.87 -14.98
C HIS A 93 -0.26 -0.47 -15.25
N ARG A 94 -1.01 -1.56 -15.41
CA ARG A 94 -0.45 -2.89 -15.70
C ARG A 94 0.37 -2.95 -16.99
N LYS A 95 -0.03 -2.20 -18.02
CA LYS A 95 0.73 -2.09 -19.28
C LYS A 95 2.01 -1.27 -19.16
N THR A 96 2.12 -0.43 -18.14
CA THR A 96 3.19 0.57 -18.02
C THR A 96 4.04 0.42 -16.74
N TYR A 97 3.67 -0.52 -15.88
CA TYR A 97 4.39 -0.92 -14.70
C TYR A 97 4.70 -2.41 -14.78
N ASP A 98 5.97 -2.75 -14.95
CA ASP A 98 6.45 -4.12 -14.92
C ASP A 98 6.86 -4.48 -13.47
N PRO A 99 6.10 -5.35 -12.77
CA PRO A 99 6.43 -5.76 -11.40
C PRO A 99 7.64 -6.69 -11.32
N THR A 100 8.12 -7.22 -12.46
CA THR A 100 9.32 -8.07 -12.52
C THR A 100 10.61 -7.27 -12.64
N TYR A 101 10.50 -6.00 -13.07
CA TYR A 101 11.63 -5.09 -13.33
C TYR A 101 12.65 -5.67 -14.33
N ALA A 102 12.22 -6.52 -15.26
CA ALA A 102 13.13 -7.24 -16.17
C ALA A 102 13.96 -6.30 -17.04
N ASP A 103 13.39 -5.16 -17.42
CA ASP A 103 14.05 -4.14 -18.25
C ASP A 103 15.21 -3.41 -17.53
N PHE A 104 15.34 -3.52 -16.20
CA PHE A 104 16.36 -2.79 -15.44
C PHE A 104 17.78 -3.26 -15.77
N THR A 105 17.92 -4.49 -16.27
CA THR A 105 19.18 -5.05 -16.77
C THR A 105 19.71 -4.35 -18.02
N LYS A 106 18.87 -3.56 -18.72
CA LYS A 106 19.25 -2.80 -19.92
C LYS A 106 19.86 -1.44 -19.60
N PHE A 107 19.80 -1.00 -18.34
CA PHE A 107 20.34 0.29 -17.92
C PHE A 107 21.85 0.22 -17.78
N ARG A 108 22.53 1.37 -17.83
CA ARG A 108 23.91 1.45 -17.35
C ARG A 108 23.97 0.91 -15.92
N PRO A 109 24.88 -0.02 -15.60
CA PRO A 109 24.83 -0.78 -14.35
C PRO A 109 25.02 0.13 -13.12
N PRO A 110 24.39 -0.18 -11.98
CA PRO A 110 24.56 0.59 -10.76
C PRO A 110 25.97 0.43 -10.20
N VAL A 111 26.68 1.54 -9.99
CA VAL A 111 28.02 1.56 -9.38
C VAL A 111 27.93 2.20 -8.00
N ARG A 112 27.98 1.37 -6.96
CA ARG A 112 27.93 1.83 -5.56
C ARG A 112 29.35 2.02 -5.04
N SER A 113 29.69 3.23 -4.63
CA SER A 113 30.90 3.45 -3.84
C SER A 113 30.63 2.96 -2.42
N HIS A 114 31.26 1.85 -2.03
CA HIS A 114 31.34 1.51 -0.62
C HIS A 114 32.30 2.50 0.05
N PRO A 115 31.98 3.05 1.23
CA PRO A 115 33.01 3.67 2.04
C PRO A 115 34.04 2.57 2.33
N SER A 116 35.19 2.68 1.69
CA SER A 116 36.33 1.83 1.95
C SER A 116 36.59 1.88 3.45
N SER A 117 36.41 0.76 4.15
CA SER A 117 37.17 0.51 5.36
C SER A 117 38.62 0.81 5.00
N ARG A 118 39.19 1.86 5.61
CA ARG A 118 40.60 2.20 5.45
C ARG A 118 41.38 0.96 5.84
N GLY A 119 41.84 0.23 4.83
CA GLY A 119 42.70 -0.93 4.99
C GLY A 119 43.96 -0.46 5.71
N ALA A 120 44.12 -0.93 6.95
CA ALA A 120 45.42 -0.98 7.56
C ALA A 120 46.31 -1.81 6.63
N THR A 121 47.33 -1.14 6.11
CA THR A 121 48.50 -1.76 5.52
C THR A 121 49.02 -2.87 6.43
N ASN A 122 49.25 -4.06 5.88
CA ASN A 122 50.54 -4.74 6.02
C ASN A 122 50.62 -5.95 5.08
N SER A 123 51.61 -5.87 4.20
CA SER A 123 52.12 -6.99 3.42
C SER A 123 53.10 -7.83 4.26
N SER A 124 53.33 -9.05 3.76
CA SER A 124 54.41 -10.03 4.06
C SER A 124 54.29 -10.99 5.25
N SER A 125 53.76 -12.18 4.94
CA SER A 125 54.38 -13.52 5.08
C SER A 125 55.45 -13.78 6.15
N LEU A 126 55.26 -14.83 6.97
CA LEU A 126 56.15 -15.99 7.12
C LEU A 126 55.50 -17.11 7.95
N LEU A 127 55.84 -18.35 7.61
CA LEU A 127 55.36 -19.65 8.12
C LEU A 127 55.92 -20.01 9.51
N THR A 128 55.15 -20.78 10.30
CA THR A 128 55.54 -21.97 11.12
C THR A 128 54.28 -22.43 11.90
N GLN A 129 53.68 -23.58 11.58
CA GLN A 129 53.92 -24.94 12.11
C GLN A 129 53.50 -25.17 13.58
N ASP A 130 52.52 -26.09 13.71
CA ASP A 130 52.10 -26.98 14.81
C ASP A 130 52.58 -26.74 16.25
N LEU A 131 51.63 -26.89 17.20
CA LEU A 131 51.70 -27.89 18.28
C LEU A 131 50.31 -28.08 18.92
N SER A 132 49.94 -29.34 19.09
CA SER A 132 48.75 -29.90 19.74
C SER A 132 48.83 -29.88 21.27
N SER A 133 47.67 -29.75 21.96
CA SER A 133 47.28 -30.63 23.09
C SER A 133 45.87 -30.30 23.62
N GLU A 134 45.03 -31.34 23.59
CA GLU A 134 43.92 -31.78 24.47
C GLU A 134 43.76 -30.99 25.79
N ASP A 135 42.58 -30.75 26.39
CA ASP A 135 41.57 -31.72 26.84
C ASP A 135 40.51 -30.99 27.71
N SER A 136 39.43 -31.70 28.02
CA SER A 136 38.49 -31.57 29.13
C SER A 136 37.17 -30.80 28.96
N SER A 137 36.14 -31.62 29.04
CA SER A 137 34.74 -31.39 29.33
C SER A 137 34.50 -30.68 30.66
N ASP A 138 33.36 -29.99 30.79
CA ASP A 138 32.31 -30.48 31.70
C ASP A 138 31.00 -29.69 31.58
N LEU A 139 29.95 -30.50 31.72
CA LEU A 139 28.53 -30.22 31.80
C LEU A 139 28.19 -29.57 33.16
N PHE A 140 27.21 -28.67 33.24
CA PHE A 140 26.11 -28.77 34.22
C PHE A 140 25.00 -27.71 34.00
N SER A 141 23.77 -28.20 34.16
CA SER A 141 22.44 -27.58 34.19
C SER A 141 22.32 -26.34 35.11
N SER A 142 21.30 -25.49 35.11
CA SER A 142 19.85 -25.74 35.03
C SER A 142 19.05 -24.43 35.05
N GLU A 143 17.87 -24.48 34.44
CA GLU A 143 16.58 -23.87 34.82
C GLU A 143 16.32 -22.34 34.85
N ALA A 144 15.43 -21.95 33.93
CA ALA A 144 14.11 -21.32 34.13
C ALA A 144 13.96 -20.04 34.99
N PHE A 145 13.53 -18.95 34.34
CA PHE A 145 12.28 -18.28 34.74
C PHE A 145 11.71 -17.41 33.61
N SER A 146 10.39 -17.45 33.50
CA SER A 146 9.55 -16.72 32.56
C SER A 146 9.38 -15.25 32.98
N THR A 147 9.60 -14.32 32.06
CA THR A 147 8.96 -12.99 32.14
C THR A 147 8.81 -12.42 30.73
N PHE A 148 7.56 -12.34 30.24
CA PHE A 148 7.20 -11.39 29.18
C PHE A 148 7.30 -9.97 29.75
N PRO A 149 7.70 -8.99 28.92
CA PRO A 149 6.75 -7.89 28.74
C PRO A 149 6.63 -7.37 27.30
N ASP A 150 5.49 -6.72 27.14
CA ASP A 150 4.89 -6.02 26.01
C ASP A 150 5.75 -4.97 25.28
N SER A 151 5.32 -4.74 24.03
CA SER A 151 5.31 -3.47 23.28
C SER A 151 6.66 -2.80 22.95
N VAL A 152 7.12 -3.04 21.71
CA VAL A 152 8.19 -2.26 21.07
C VAL A 152 7.55 -1.12 20.27
N GLU A 153 7.59 0.10 20.81
CA GLU A 153 7.54 1.32 19.98
C GLU A 153 8.86 1.44 19.19
N PRO A 154 8.86 1.94 17.94
CA PRO A 154 10.10 2.22 17.22
C PRO A 154 10.83 3.40 17.87
N PRO A 155 12.18 3.44 17.86
CA PRO A 155 12.92 4.46 18.59
C PRO A 155 12.72 5.84 17.93
N PRO A 156 12.70 6.93 18.73
CA PRO A 156 12.64 8.27 18.19
C PRO A 156 13.95 8.62 17.48
N PHE A 157 13.82 9.32 16.36
CA PHE A 157 14.90 9.82 15.53
C PHE A 157 15.63 10.97 16.25
N SER A 158 16.42 10.67 17.29
CA SER A 158 17.25 11.66 17.96
C SER A 158 18.37 11.01 18.77
N SER A 159 19.41 10.56 18.08
CA SER A 159 20.76 10.39 18.64
C SER A 159 21.76 10.14 17.50
N LEU A 160 22.03 11.19 16.72
CA LEU A 160 23.34 11.39 16.13
C LEU A 160 23.75 12.81 16.51
N VAL A 161 24.29 12.93 17.72
CA VAL A 161 24.96 14.15 18.17
C VAL A 161 26.24 14.28 17.36
N LEU A 162 26.35 15.44 16.73
CA LEU A 162 27.50 15.99 16.05
C LEU A 162 28.76 15.84 16.90
N SER A 163 29.80 15.21 16.35
CA SER A 163 31.17 15.51 16.78
C SER A 163 31.61 16.71 15.95
N GLU A 164 31.61 17.89 16.60
CA GLU A 164 32.23 19.09 16.07
C GLU A 164 33.75 18.88 16.06
N GLU A 165 34.32 18.64 14.89
CA GLU A 165 35.73 18.92 14.64
C GLU A 165 35.79 20.18 13.78
N GLN A 166 36.25 21.27 14.40
CA GLN A 166 36.64 22.50 13.74
C GLN A 166 37.88 22.22 12.91
N ASP A 167 37.77 22.37 11.58
CA ASP A 167 38.92 22.52 10.70
C ASP A 167 38.64 23.68 9.73
N GLU A 168 38.89 24.90 10.20
CA GLU A 168 39.02 26.07 9.33
C GLU A 168 40.36 25.98 8.58
N SER A 169 40.32 25.43 7.36
CA SER A 169 41.14 25.83 6.19
C SER A 169 41.29 24.69 5.16
N SER A 170 40.26 24.45 4.34
CA SER A 170 40.47 23.82 3.02
C SER A 170 39.38 24.21 2.00
N SER A 171 39.17 25.50 1.83
CA SER A 171 38.68 26.00 0.54
C SER A 171 39.73 25.66 -0.54
N MET A 172 39.27 25.00 -1.62
CA MET A 172 39.99 24.59 -2.84
C MET A 172 40.63 23.18 -2.82
N ASN A 173 39.78 22.13 -2.81
CA ASN A 173 39.89 20.92 -3.65
C ASN A 173 38.91 19.84 -3.12
N LEU A 174 37.60 19.98 -3.40
CA LEU A 174 36.73 18.79 -3.39
C LEU A 174 37.16 17.95 -4.59
N GLU A 175 37.84 16.83 -4.32
CA GLU A 175 38.05 15.77 -5.29
C GLU A 175 36.73 15.49 -6.03
N PHE A 176 36.79 15.44 -7.37
CA PHE A 176 35.69 15.03 -8.26
C PHE A 176 35.11 13.71 -7.77
N SER A 177 34.10 13.77 -6.91
CA SER A 177 33.30 12.61 -6.52
C SER A 177 32.50 12.26 -7.76
N GLN A 178 33.03 11.34 -8.58
CA GLN A 178 32.28 10.77 -9.69
C GLN A 178 30.91 10.36 -9.15
N LEU A 179 29.84 10.98 -9.68
CA LEU A 179 28.47 10.65 -9.34
C LEU A 179 28.16 9.24 -9.88
N SER A 180 28.64 8.22 -9.17
CA SER A 180 28.75 6.85 -9.68
C SER A 180 27.39 6.22 -9.99
N MET A 181 26.33 6.68 -9.32
CA MET A 181 24.96 6.23 -9.55
C MET A 181 24.20 7.09 -10.58
N LEU A 182 24.74 8.25 -11.00
CA LEU A 182 24.06 9.16 -11.93
C LEU A 182 23.73 8.50 -13.28
N PRO A 183 24.64 7.78 -13.96
CA PRO A 183 24.31 7.13 -15.23
C PRO A 183 23.15 6.12 -15.11
N HIS A 184 23.17 5.30 -14.06
CA HIS A 184 22.14 4.29 -13.83
C HIS A 184 20.79 4.93 -13.51
N LEU A 185 20.76 5.88 -12.57
CA LEU A 185 19.51 6.53 -12.18
C LEU A 185 18.94 7.43 -13.29
N ALA A 186 19.79 8.01 -14.14
CA ALA A 186 19.33 8.74 -15.33
C ALA A 186 18.59 7.82 -16.32
N ASP A 187 19.09 6.59 -16.54
CA ASP A 187 18.41 5.60 -17.38
C ASP A 187 17.09 5.12 -16.75
N LEU A 188 17.10 4.85 -15.44
CA LEU A 188 15.91 4.45 -14.69
C LEU A 188 14.82 5.51 -14.73
N VAL A 189 15.18 6.79 -14.53
CA VAL A 189 14.25 7.91 -14.58
C VAL A 189 13.74 8.10 -16.01
N SER A 190 14.61 8.02 -17.02
CA SER A 190 14.22 8.09 -18.44
C SER A 190 13.20 7.00 -18.81
N TYR A 191 13.48 5.75 -18.43
CA TYR A 191 12.55 4.64 -18.58
C TYR A 191 11.22 4.93 -17.87
N SER A 192 11.28 5.43 -16.64
CA SER A 192 10.08 5.74 -15.86
C SER A 192 9.24 6.86 -16.49
N ILE A 193 9.87 7.89 -17.07
CA ILE A 193 9.19 8.94 -17.84
C ILE A 193 8.41 8.33 -19.01
N GLN A 194 9.04 7.45 -19.80
CA GLN A 194 8.35 6.80 -20.94
C GLN A 194 7.12 6.02 -20.48
N LYS A 195 7.23 5.33 -19.34
CA LYS A 195 6.11 4.61 -18.74
C LYS A 195 5.01 5.55 -18.22
N VAL A 196 5.36 6.69 -17.62
CA VAL A 196 4.38 7.73 -17.22
C VAL A 196 3.65 8.29 -18.44
N ILE A 197 4.36 8.58 -19.53
CA ILE A 197 3.76 9.03 -20.80
C ILE A 197 2.78 7.97 -21.34
N GLY A 198 3.19 6.70 -21.30
CA GLY A 198 2.33 5.58 -21.68
C GLY A 198 1.05 5.51 -20.84
N PHE A 199 1.16 5.68 -19.52
CA PHE A 199 0.02 5.68 -18.60
C PHE A 199 -0.92 6.86 -18.90
N ALA A 200 -0.36 8.06 -19.01
CA ALA A 200 -1.12 9.29 -19.28
C ALA A 200 -1.96 9.19 -20.56
N LYS A 201 -1.39 8.64 -21.63
CA LYS A 201 -2.09 8.42 -22.91
C LYS A 201 -3.31 7.50 -22.81
N MET A 202 -3.44 6.70 -21.75
CA MET A 202 -4.60 5.83 -21.52
C MET A 202 -5.62 6.42 -20.54
N ILE A 203 -5.32 7.55 -19.89
CA ILE A 203 -6.28 8.23 -19.02
C ILE A 203 -7.46 8.75 -19.87
N PRO A 204 -8.72 8.44 -19.51
CA PRO A 204 -9.90 8.91 -20.24
C PRO A 204 -9.95 10.44 -20.36
N GLY A 205 -9.93 10.94 -21.60
CA GLY A 205 -9.95 12.37 -21.92
C GLY A 205 -8.58 13.03 -22.11
N PHE A 206 -7.48 12.38 -21.71
CA PHE A 206 -6.14 13.00 -21.80
C PHE A 206 -5.70 13.23 -23.25
N ARG A 207 -5.92 12.24 -24.13
CA ARG A 207 -5.56 12.35 -25.56
C ARG A 207 -6.40 13.37 -26.33
N ASP A 208 -7.53 13.78 -25.76
CA ASP A 208 -8.42 14.75 -26.40
C ASP A 208 -7.94 16.19 -26.13
N LEU A 209 -7.09 16.41 -25.11
CA LEU A 209 -6.47 17.70 -24.82
C LEU A 209 -5.53 18.14 -25.95
N SER A 210 -5.25 19.45 -26.02
CA SER A 210 -4.25 19.98 -26.95
C SER A 210 -2.88 19.30 -26.74
N ALA A 211 -2.08 19.17 -27.80
CA ALA A 211 -0.76 18.57 -27.69
C ALA A 211 0.16 19.37 -26.74
N GLU A 212 0.00 20.69 -26.72
CA GLU A 212 0.72 21.60 -25.82
C GLU A 212 0.35 21.34 -24.35
N ASP A 213 -0.95 21.22 -24.03
CA ASP A 213 -1.37 20.88 -22.67
C ASP A 213 -0.92 19.47 -22.26
N GLN A 214 -0.97 18.49 -23.16
CA GLN A 214 -0.43 17.15 -22.88
C GLN A 214 1.06 17.22 -22.51
N ILE A 215 1.86 18.00 -23.24
CA ILE A 215 3.29 18.20 -22.96
C ILE A 215 3.48 18.89 -21.61
N VAL A 216 2.80 20.01 -21.36
CA VAL A 216 2.92 20.78 -20.11
C VAL A 216 2.55 19.92 -18.91
N LEU A 217 1.42 19.22 -18.96
CA LEU A 217 0.97 18.35 -17.87
C LEU A 217 2.00 17.25 -17.58
N LEU A 218 2.59 16.65 -18.62
CA LEU A 218 3.64 15.63 -18.46
C LEU A 218 4.94 16.22 -17.90
N LYS A 219 5.41 17.34 -18.44
CA LYS A 219 6.63 18.02 -17.94
C LYS A 219 6.51 18.40 -16.47
N CYS A 220 5.35 18.93 -16.07
CA CYS A 220 5.15 19.38 -14.70
C CYS A 220 4.85 18.26 -13.70
N SER A 221 4.32 17.10 -14.12
CA SER A 221 3.92 16.02 -13.20
C SER A 221 4.80 14.78 -13.23
N ALA A 222 5.68 14.61 -14.24
CA ALA A 222 6.43 13.38 -14.43
C ALA A 222 7.18 12.91 -13.17
N ILE A 223 7.91 13.81 -12.50
CA ILE A 223 8.64 13.44 -11.28
C ILE A 223 7.70 13.08 -10.12
N GLU A 224 6.57 13.78 -9.98
CA GLU A 224 5.58 13.51 -8.95
C GLU A 224 4.96 12.11 -9.13
N VAL A 225 4.62 11.76 -10.36
CA VAL A 225 4.09 10.43 -10.71
C VAL A 225 5.17 9.36 -10.54
N ILE A 226 6.44 9.66 -10.83
CA ILE A 226 7.58 8.76 -10.55
C ILE A 226 7.74 8.51 -9.05
N MET A 227 7.56 9.54 -8.21
CA MET A 227 7.57 9.39 -6.76
C MET A 227 6.35 8.61 -6.24
N LEU A 228 5.16 8.79 -6.82
CA LEU A 228 3.97 7.99 -6.49
C LEU A 228 4.19 6.52 -6.82
N ARG A 229 4.52 6.19 -8.08
CA ARG A 229 4.68 4.80 -8.55
C ARG A 229 5.79 4.04 -7.82
N SER A 230 6.84 4.74 -7.37
CA SER A 230 7.95 4.09 -6.67
C SER A 230 7.52 3.55 -5.30
N ASN A 231 6.40 4.02 -4.75
CA ASN A 231 5.84 3.49 -3.51
C ASN A 231 5.49 1.99 -3.60
N GLN A 232 5.21 1.48 -4.80
CA GLN A 232 4.92 0.07 -5.02
C GLN A 232 6.16 -0.82 -4.77
N SER A 233 7.38 -0.34 -5.04
CA SER A 233 8.64 -1.04 -4.71
C SER A 233 9.26 -0.62 -3.37
N PHE A 234 8.72 0.41 -2.72
CA PHE A 234 9.21 0.89 -1.43
C PHE A 234 8.83 -0.04 -0.27
N THR A 235 9.81 -0.35 0.58
CA THR A 235 9.67 -1.22 1.76
C THR A 235 9.89 -0.45 3.07
N LEU A 236 8.97 -0.63 4.03
CA LEU A 236 9.08 0.01 5.35
C LEU A 236 10.14 -0.64 6.27
N GLU A 237 10.55 -1.86 5.97
CA GLU A 237 11.49 -2.64 6.78
C GLU A 237 12.88 -1.99 6.84
N ASP A 238 13.36 -1.50 5.69
CA ASP A 238 14.71 -0.97 5.54
C ASP A 238 14.75 0.36 4.79
N MET A 239 13.60 0.98 4.59
CA MET A 239 13.44 2.31 3.97
C MET A 239 14.13 2.39 2.59
N SER A 240 13.94 1.36 1.77
CA SER A 240 14.57 1.21 0.46
C SER A 240 13.56 0.90 -0.64
N TRP A 241 13.97 1.05 -1.90
CA TRP A 241 13.19 0.59 -3.06
C TRP A 241 13.78 -0.71 -3.57
N THR A 242 13.03 -1.80 -3.51
CA THR A 242 13.48 -3.12 -3.97
C THR A 242 12.81 -3.47 -5.29
N CYS A 243 13.59 -3.41 -6.39
CA CYS A 243 13.09 -3.62 -7.75
C CYS A 243 13.58 -4.95 -8.33
N GLY A 244 13.07 -6.06 -7.82
CA GLY A 244 13.45 -7.40 -8.28
C GLY A 244 14.69 -7.93 -7.56
N SER A 245 15.85 -7.97 -8.23
CA SER A 245 17.09 -8.51 -7.64
C SER A 245 17.75 -7.55 -6.65
N SER A 246 18.72 -8.06 -5.88
CA SER A 246 19.53 -7.25 -4.94
C SER A 246 20.31 -6.12 -5.63
N ASP A 247 20.63 -6.28 -6.91
CA ASP A 247 21.37 -5.27 -7.68
C ASP A 247 20.55 -4.00 -7.90
N PHE A 248 19.22 -4.12 -7.93
CA PHE A 248 18.27 -3.04 -8.12
C PHE A 248 17.53 -2.71 -6.81
N LYS A 249 18.26 -2.79 -5.71
CA LYS A 249 17.84 -2.29 -4.40
C LYS A 249 18.46 -0.92 -4.16
N TYR A 250 17.63 0.10 -4.00
CA TYR A 250 18.06 1.49 -3.88
C TYR A 250 17.87 2.01 -2.46
N ARG A 251 18.98 2.40 -1.82
CA ARG A 251 18.99 3.11 -0.54
C ARG A 251 19.12 4.61 -0.77
N VAL A 252 18.85 5.41 0.27
CA VAL A 252 19.09 6.86 0.25
C VAL A 252 20.52 7.18 -0.20
N SER A 253 21.51 6.43 0.29
CA SER A 253 22.93 6.57 -0.08
C SER A 253 23.22 6.35 -1.57
N ASP A 254 22.40 5.57 -2.26
CA ASP A 254 22.57 5.33 -3.69
C ASP A 254 22.09 6.53 -4.50
N VAL A 255 21.02 7.21 -4.03
CA VAL A 255 20.50 8.40 -4.68
C VAL A 255 21.36 9.63 -4.40
N THR A 256 22.02 9.71 -3.23
CA THR A 256 23.03 10.75 -2.96
C THR A 256 24.23 10.64 -3.90
N GLN A 257 24.62 9.42 -4.28
CA GLN A 257 25.68 9.17 -5.28
C GLN A 257 25.30 9.57 -6.70
N ALA A 258 24.05 10.00 -6.95
CA ALA A 258 23.63 10.62 -8.20
C ALA A 258 23.55 12.15 -8.12
N GLY A 259 23.99 12.76 -7.02
CA GLY A 259 24.09 14.22 -6.87
C GLY A 259 22.91 14.89 -6.16
N HIS A 260 22.00 14.11 -5.56
CA HIS A 260 20.89 14.64 -4.78
C HIS A 260 21.24 14.77 -3.29
N SER A 261 20.85 15.88 -2.65
CA SER A 261 21.10 16.13 -1.22
C SER A 261 19.98 15.57 -0.33
N MET A 262 20.24 15.54 0.98
CA MET A 262 19.25 15.15 1.98
C MET A 262 18.03 16.09 2.04
N ASP A 263 18.16 17.33 1.54
CA ASP A 263 17.03 18.29 1.47
C ASP A 263 15.89 17.77 0.61
N LEU A 264 16.20 16.97 -0.42
CA LEU A 264 15.21 16.26 -1.24
C LEU A 264 14.87 14.89 -0.64
N LEU A 265 15.90 14.13 -0.25
CA LEU A 265 15.75 12.71 0.05
C LEU A 265 15.06 12.45 1.39
N GLU A 266 15.29 13.28 2.42
CA GLU A 266 14.59 13.12 3.70
C GLU A 266 13.07 13.36 3.54
N PRO A 267 12.60 14.48 2.94
CA PRO A 267 11.19 14.65 2.63
C PRO A 267 10.63 13.55 1.72
N LEU A 268 11.40 13.07 0.74
CA LEU A 268 10.97 11.99 -0.15
C LEU A 268 10.72 10.68 0.62
N VAL A 269 11.63 10.28 1.51
CA VAL A 269 11.44 9.07 2.33
C VAL A 269 10.26 9.25 3.28
N LYS A 270 10.11 10.42 3.92
CA LYS A 270 8.93 10.73 4.75
C LYS A 270 7.63 10.63 3.95
N PHE A 271 7.63 11.11 2.71
CA PHE A 271 6.52 10.97 1.79
C PHE A 271 6.20 9.50 1.50
N GLN A 272 7.21 8.69 1.14
CA GLN A 272 7.03 7.26 0.85
C GLN A 272 6.47 6.48 2.03
N VAL A 273 7.01 6.72 3.23
CA VAL A 273 6.51 6.11 4.48
C VAL A 273 5.07 6.53 4.73
N GLY A 274 4.77 7.82 4.60
CA GLY A 274 3.42 8.35 4.78
C GLY A 274 2.41 7.76 3.81
N LEU A 275 2.79 7.61 2.54
CA LEU A 275 1.94 7.04 1.49
C LEU A 275 1.72 5.54 1.70
N LYS A 276 2.77 4.78 2.05
CA LYS A 276 2.68 3.33 2.31
C LYS A 276 1.74 3.03 3.48
N LYS A 277 1.78 3.86 4.53
CA LYS A 277 0.89 3.76 5.70
C LYS A 277 -0.58 4.05 5.41
N LEU A 278 -0.91 4.63 4.25
CA LEU A 278 -2.32 4.78 3.84
C LEU A 278 -2.93 3.46 3.39
N ASN A 279 -2.13 2.43 3.11
CA ASN A 279 -2.58 1.12 2.63
C ASN A 279 -3.56 1.24 1.45
N LEU A 280 -3.17 2.05 0.46
CA LEU A 280 -4.01 2.30 -0.72
C LEU A 280 -4.25 1.01 -1.49
N HIS A 281 -5.49 0.84 -1.95
CA HIS A 281 -5.79 -0.17 -2.97
C HIS A 281 -5.13 0.21 -4.31
N GLU A 282 -4.99 -0.76 -5.22
CA GLU A 282 -4.43 -0.52 -6.56
C GLU A 282 -5.24 0.57 -7.29
N GLU A 283 -6.57 0.52 -7.16
CA GLU A 283 -7.50 1.49 -7.74
C GLU A 283 -7.31 2.91 -7.22
N GLU A 284 -7.12 3.06 -5.90
CA GLU A 284 -6.88 4.36 -5.26
C GLU A 284 -5.54 4.93 -5.70
N HIS A 285 -4.53 4.08 -5.86
CA HIS A 285 -3.21 4.48 -6.31
C HIS A 285 -3.22 4.99 -7.75
N VAL A 286 -3.86 4.27 -8.69
CA VAL A 286 -3.94 4.69 -10.10
C VAL A 286 -4.81 5.93 -10.29
N LEU A 287 -5.87 6.08 -9.50
CA LEU A 287 -6.68 7.31 -9.49
C LEU A 287 -5.87 8.50 -8.98
N LEU A 288 -5.07 8.32 -7.91
CA LEU A 288 -4.22 9.38 -7.38
C LEU A 288 -3.16 9.84 -8.40
N MET A 289 -2.55 8.90 -9.13
CA MET A 289 -1.63 9.23 -10.23
C MET A 289 -2.32 10.00 -11.35
N ALA A 290 -3.52 9.58 -11.75
CA ALA A 290 -4.27 10.25 -12.81
C ALA A 290 -4.71 11.68 -12.40
N ILE A 291 -5.13 11.87 -11.15
CA ILE A 291 -5.45 13.20 -10.58
C ILE A 291 -4.21 14.08 -10.53
N CYS A 292 -3.05 13.53 -10.15
CA CYS A 292 -1.76 14.25 -10.15
C CYS A 292 -1.37 14.77 -11.54
N ILE A 293 -1.53 13.94 -12.58
CA ILE A 293 -1.25 14.30 -13.98
C ILE A 293 -2.19 15.40 -14.46
N LEU A 294 -3.49 15.24 -14.23
CA LEU A 294 -4.53 16.19 -14.67
C LEU A 294 -4.68 17.36 -13.71
N SER A 295 -3.59 18.01 -13.33
CA SER A 295 -3.63 19.21 -12.49
C SER A 295 -3.82 20.48 -13.36
N PRO A 296 -4.90 21.26 -13.21
CA PRO A 296 -5.14 22.44 -14.05
C PRO A 296 -4.24 23.64 -13.70
N ASP A 297 -3.64 23.62 -12.51
CA ASP A 297 -2.81 24.70 -11.96
C ASP A 297 -1.32 24.60 -12.37
N ARG A 298 -1.00 23.79 -13.38
CA ARG A 298 0.38 23.70 -13.89
C ARG A 298 0.74 24.93 -14.74
N PRO A 299 1.94 25.51 -14.55
CA PRO A 299 2.41 26.62 -15.38
C PRO A 299 2.44 26.24 -16.87
N GLY A 300 1.78 27.01 -17.72
CA GLY A 300 1.76 26.81 -19.17
C GLY A 300 0.49 26.11 -19.73
N VAL A 301 -0.42 25.64 -18.88
CA VAL A 301 -1.68 25.05 -19.33
C VAL A 301 -2.56 26.12 -19.98
N ARG A 302 -3.04 25.84 -21.20
CA ARG A 302 -3.84 26.74 -22.04
C ARG A 302 -5.33 26.57 -21.81
N GLU A 303 -5.80 25.34 -21.60
CA GLU A 303 -7.22 25.02 -21.34
C GLU A 303 -7.48 24.55 -19.89
N PRO A 304 -7.21 25.36 -18.85
CA PRO A 304 -7.26 24.91 -17.45
C PRO A 304 -8.65 24.40 -17.03
N ALA A 305 -9.73 25.03 -17.50
CA ALA A 305 -11.11 24.59 -17.21
C ALA A 305 -11.40 23.18 -17.74
N ARG A 306 -10.81 22.81 -18.88
CA ARG A 306 -10.99 21.48 -19.47
C ARG A 306 -10.21 20.42 -18.70
N VAL A 307 -9.00 20.74 -18.26
CA VAL A 307 -8.18 19.87 -17.39
C VAL A 307 -8.87 19.69 -16.03
N GLU A 308 -9.41 20.78 -15.46
CA GLU A 308 -10.16 20.76 -14.20
C GLU A 308 -11.38 19.83 -14.27
N ALA A 309 -12.19 19.93 -15.33
CA ALA A 309 -13.35 19.04 -15.52
C ALA A 309 -12.96 17.55 -15.59
N LEU A 310 -11.80 17.22 -16.19
CA LEU A 310 -11.29 15.86 -16.20
C LEU A 310 -10.82 15.41 -14.80
N GLN A 311 -10.13 16.30 -14.07
CA GLN A 311 -9.63 16.04 -12.73
C GLN A 311 -10.77 15.87 -11.72
N GLU A 312 -11.80 16.71 -11.80
CA GLU A 312 -12.99 16.68 -10.95
C GLU A 312 -13.70 15.34 -11.09
N ARG A 313 -13.93 14.88 -12.33
CA ARG A 313 -14.52 13.56 -12.59
C ARG A 313 -13.72 12.42 -11.96
N LEU A 314 -12.39 12.45 -12.05
CA LEU A 314 -11.54 11.43 -11.40
C LEU A 314 -11.58 11.51 -9.87
N SER A 315 -11.67 12.73 -9.34
CA SER A 315 -11.78 12.99 -7.90
C SER A 315 -13.10 12.47 -7.33
N GLU A 316 -14.20 12.62 -8.07
CA GLU A 316 -15.50 12.03 -7.75
C GLU A 316 -15.45 10.49 -7.78
N VAL A 317 -14.83 9.90 -8.81
CA VAL A 317 -14.63 8.44 -8.90
C VAL A 317 -13.86 7.93 -7.68
N LEU A 318 -12.77 8.61 -7.29
CA LEU A 318 -11.98 8.24 -6.12
C LEU A 318 -12.78 8.33 -4.82
N GLN A 319 -13.53 9.41 -4.60
CA GLN A 319 -14.39 9.54 -3.43
C GLN A 319 -15.47 8.47 -3.38
N SER A 320 -16.11 8.17 -4.51
CA SER A 320 -17.09 7.08 -4.65
C SER A 320 -16.45 5.72 -4.34
N TYR A 321 -15.26 5.45 -4.88
CA TYR A 321 -14.53 4.20 -4.62
C TYR A 321 -14.21 4.03 -3.14
N ILE A 322 -13.61 5.04 -2.50
CA ILE A 322 -13.25 4.99 -1.08
C ILE A 322 -14.48 4.72 -0.22
N ARG A 323 -15.60 5.41 -0.49
CA ARG A 323 -16.86 5.20 0.24
C ARG A 323 -17.44 3.80 0.04
N ALA A 324 -17.37 3.28 -1.18
CA ALA A 324 -17.96 1.99 -1.56
C ALA A 324 -17.13 0.77 -1.14
N ARG A 325 -15.79 0.87 -1.19
CA ARG A 325 -14.90 -0.29 -1.13
C ARG A 325 -13.83 -0.22 -0.04
N HIS A 326 -13.47 0.96 0.45
CA HIS A 326 -12.50 1.08 1.53
C HIS A 326 -13.22 0.99 2.89
N ALA A 327 -12.92 -0.05 3.67
CA ALA A 327 -13.62 -0.29 4.92
C ALA A 327 -13.25 0.73 6.03
N PRO A 328 -14.18 1.13 6.91
CA PRO A 328 -13.86 1.84 8.15
C PRO A 328 -12.97 0.98 9.06
N PRO A 329 -12.07 1.59 9.89
CA PRO A 329 -11.99 3.02 10.21
C PRO A 329 -11.12 3.87 9.26
N GLY A 330 -10.51 3.27 8.22
CA GLY A 330 -9.55 3.95 7.33
C GLY A 330 -10.16 4.93 6.32
N SER A 331 -11.40 4.67 5.86
CA SER A 331 -11.96 5.36 4.69
C SER A 331 -12.43 6.80 4.90
N ARG A 332 -12.82 7.19 6.13
CA ARG A 332 -13.48 8.49 6.37
C ARG A 332 -12.61 9.70 6.01
N LEU A 333 -11.31 9.63 6.32
CA LEU A 333 -10.35 10.72 6.09
C LEU A 333 -9.34 10.39 4.98
N LEU A 334 -9.49 9.25 4.33
CA LEU A 334 -8.51 8.76 3.35
C LEU A 334 -8.38 9.73 2.17
N TYR A 335 -9.49 10.16 1.59
CA TYR A 335 -9.48 11.10 0.46
C TYR A 335 -8.70 12.38 0.80
N ALA A 336 -9.00 13.01 1.95
CA ALA A 336 -8.28 14.20 2.39
C ALA A 336 -6.77 13.96 2.58
N LYS A 337 -6.39 12.80 3.15
CA LYS A 337 -4.98 12.41 3.28
C LYS A 337 -4.30 12.21 1.92
N MET A 338 -5.01 11.66 0.94
CA MET A 338 -4.49 11.49 -0.42
C MET A 338 -4.29 12.83 -1.13
N ILE A 339 -5.23 13.78 -0.99
CA ILE A 339 -5.05 15.14 -1.54
C ILE A 339 -3.89 15.86 -0.85
N GLN A 340 -3.72 15.69 0.47
CA GLN A 340 -2.54 16.21 1.16
C GLN A 340 -1.23 15.64 0.58
N LYS A 341 -1.21 14.36 0.17
CA LYS A 341 -0.04 13.77 -0.52
C LYS A 341 0.25 14.45 -1.86
N LEU A 342 -0.76 14.92 -2.60
CA LEU A 342 -0.54 15.71 -3.81
C LEU A 342 0.09 17.08 -3.50
N ALA A 343 -0.28 17.70 -2.38
CA ALA A 343 0.37 18.93 -1.93
C ALA A 343 1.83 18.70 -1.53
N ASP A 344 2.11 17.63 -0.77
CA ASP A 344 3.48 17.23 -0.40
C ASP A 344 4.37 17.04 -1.66
N LEU A 345 3.80 16.48 -2.73
CA LEU A 345 4.49 16.28 -4.02
C LEU A 345 4.87 17.59 -4.71
N ARG A 346 4.12 18.68 -4.51
CA ARG A 346 4.49 19.99 -5.09
C ARG A 346 5.80 20.51 -4.49
N SER A 347 5.97 20.37 -3.18
CA SER A 347 7.21 20.75 -2.50
C SER A 347 8.38 19.84 -2.92
N LEU A 348 8.15 18.54 -3.06
CA LEU A 348 9.17 17.60 -3.56
C LEU A 348 9.58 17.91 -5.00
N ASN A 349 8.64 18.29 -5.85
CA ASN A 349 8.90 18.67 -7.24
C ASN A 349 9.73 19.96 -7.33
N GLU A 350 9.40 20.97 -6.52
CA GLU A 350 10.17 22.22 -6.46
C GLU A 350 11.63 21.95 -6.04
N GLU A 351 11.84 21.16 -4.98
CA GLU A 351 13.17 20.82 -4.50
C GLU A 351 13.94 19.95 -5.50
N HIS A 352 13.29 18.96 -6.11
CA HIS A 352 13.87 18.18 -7.20
C HIS A 352 14.30 19.08 -8.37
N SER A 353 13.43 20.00 -8.80
CA SER A 353 13.71 20.92 -9.90
C SER A 353 14.87 21.86 -9.58
N ARG A 354 15.00 22.31 -8.33
CA ARG A 354 16.14 23.10 -7.85
C ARG A 354 17.44 22.31 -7.98
N GLN A 355 17.50 21.08 -7.46
CA GLN A 355 18.71 20.25 -7.51
C GLN A 355 19.05 19.79 -8.93
N TYR A 356 18.03 19.43 -9.72
CA TYR A 356 18.21 19.07 -11.12
C TYR A 356 18.86 20.20 -11.92
N ARG A 357 18.41 21.45 -11.73
CA ARG A 357 19.04 22.62 -12.37
C ARG A 357 20.52 22.70 -12.01
N CYS A 358 20.88 22.64 -10.73
CA CYS A 358 22.27 22.65 -10.28
C CYS A 358 23.12 21.54 -10.95
N LEU A 359 22.58 20.32 -11.03
CA LEU A 359 23.26 19.18 -11.65
C LEU A 359 23.41 19.36 -13.17
N SER A 360 22.35 19.82 -13.85
CA SER A 360 22.32 20.00 -15.30
C SER A 360 23.20 21.14 -15.82
N PHE A 361 23.53 22.14 -14.97
CA PHE A 361 24.43 23.24 -15.33
C PHE A 361 25.89 22.80 -15.47
N GLN A 362 26.27 21.66 -14.89
CA GLN A 362 27.62 21.09 -15.00
C GLN A 362 27.68 20.18 -16.24
N PRO A 363 28.44 20.53 -17.29
CA PRO A 363 28.47 19.76 -18.53
C PRO A 363 28.85 18.28 -18.33
N GLU A 364 29.81 18.00 -17.45
CA GLU A 364 30.26 16.65 -17.11
C GLU A 364 29.15 15.75 -16.55
N HIS A 365 28.16 16.34 -15.87
CA HIS A 365 27.01 15.61 -15.31
C HIS A 365 25.86 15.57 -16.30
N SER A 366 25.60 16.68 -17.00
CA SER A 366 24.55 16.78 -18.02
C SER A 366 24.76 15.78 -19.17
N MET A 367 26.02 15.55 -19.58
CA MET A 367 26.38 14.55 -20.60
C MET A 367 26.04 13.10 -20.18
N GLN A 368 25.81 12.83 -18.90
CA GLN A 368 25.42 11.51 -18.40
C GLN A 368 23.89 11.33 -18.39
N LEU A 369 23.12 12.41 -18.53
CA LEU A 369 21.66 12.38 -18.61
C LEU A 369 21.19 11.92 -20.00
N THR A 370 19.99 11.35 -20.05
CA THR A 370 19.39 10.97 -21.32
C THR A 370 18.69 12.17 -21.98
N PRO A 371 18.55 12.20 -23.32
CA PRO A 371 17.85 13.28 -24.01
C PRO A 371 16.42 13.52 -23.49
N LEU A 372 15.69 12.45 -23.16
CA LEU A 372 14.33 12.55 -22.63
C LEU A 372 14.28 13.19 -21.23
N VAL A 373 15.27 12.92 -20.38
CA VAL A 373 15.38 13.56 -19.06
C VAL A 373 15.65 15.06 -19.22
N LEU A 374 16.52 15.42 -20.17
CA LEU A 374 16.80 16.82 -20.51
C LEU A 374 15.57 17.53 -21.08
N GLU A 375 14.80 16.88 -21.94
CA GLU A 375 13.59 17.45 -22.54
C GLU A 375 12.48 17.67 -21.50
N VAL A 376 12.23 16.68 -20.64
CA VAL A 376 11.10 16.71 -19.70
C VAL A 376 11.37 17.60 -18.49
N PHE A 377 12.59 17.57 -17.93
CA PHE A 377 12.95 18.40 -16.77
C PHE A 377 13.68 19.69 -17.12
N GLY A 378 14.04 19.89 -18.38
CA GLY A 378 14.62 21.14 -18.88
C GLY A 378 13.59 22.28 -18.95
N ASN A 379 14.10 23.51 -18.81
CA ASN A 379 13.30 24.74 -18.76
C ASN A 379 12.64 25.15 -20.09
N GLU A 380 12.87 24.42 -21.18
CA GLU A 380 12.26 24.74 -22.48
C GLU A 380 10.80 24.28 -22.50
N ILE A 381 9.91 25.12 -21.97
CA ILE A 381 8.49 25.04 -22.29
C ILE A 381 8.31 25.94 -23.52
N SER A 382 8.13 25.32 -24.69
CA SER A 382 7.87 26.02 -25.96
C SER A 382 6.56 26.79 -25.92
#